data_AF-H0HYH8-F1
#
_entry.id   AF-H0HYH8-F1
#
_cell.length_a   1.000
_cell.length_b   1.000
_cell.length_c   1.000
_cell.angle_alpha   90.00
_cell.angle_beta   90.00
_cell.angle_gamma   90.00
#
_symmetry.space_group_name_H-M   'P 1'
#
loop_
_entity.id
_entity.type
_entity.pdbx_description
1 polymer ?
#
loop_
_entity_poly.entity_id
_entity_poly.type
_entity_poly.pdbx_seq_one_letter_code
_entity_poly.pdbx_strand_id
1 'polypeptide(L)'
;MNTIISKKTSRAIALSIATLALSGAVLAASNPRGIPSATSSAKAPFADKRPITTQASIDLGAYDPHGDFGNDADSKIEHLFLPWEDVDLSSLVIADEYAVQRGRSLLITVEPWSWDVDWRVTSDELLAGILAGRYDANMAAVCSEAAKLKSPVTIRWAQEMDETDNQFSWAHWAPDSYRTAYQRMVTECRKHIQTATYMWSPKGNPELVDFYPGDEFVDVVGLSVFGLQDYDRATFGKERTFTEALEPGYRLGG
;
A
#
# COMPACT_ATOMS: atom_id res chain seq x y z
N MET A 1 54.04 26.55 46.66
CA MET A 1 52.79 26.10 46.01
C MET A 1 52.92 24.62 45.69
N ASN A 2 51.92 23.85 46.12
CA ASN A 2 51.75 22.38 46.02
C ASN A 2 52.14 21.82 44.62
N THR A 3 52.57 20.57 44.41
CA THR A 3 51.88 19.33 44.81
C THR A 3 52.79 18.12 44.58
N ILE A 4 52.75 17.16 45.51
CA ILE A 4 53.30 15.79 45.41
C ILE A 4 52.43 14.98 44.46
N ILE A 5 52.99 14.32 43.43
CA ILE A 5 52.28 13.25 42.70
C ILE A 5 53.10 11.96 42.75
N SER A 6 52.54 11.03 43.52
CA SER A 6 52.97 9.67 43.79
C SER A 6 52.64 8.74 42.63
N LYS A 7 53.54 7.77 42.37
CA LYS A 7 53.31 6.61 41.49
C LYS A 7 52.08 5.83 41.95
N LYS A 8 51.12 5.58 41.06
CA LYS A 8 50.13 4.50 41.24
C LYS A 8 50.21 3.52 40.07
N THR A 9 50.63 2.32 40.44
CA THR A 9 50.53 1.05 39.73
C THR A 9 49.11 0.80 39.22
N SER A 10 48.97 0.46 37.93
CA SER A 10 47.75 -0.11 37.37
C SER A 10 47.39 -1.40 38.11
N ARG A 11 46.27 -1.40 38.83
CA ARG A 11 45.58 -2.63 39.23
C ARG A 11 44.48 -2.89 38.22
N ALA A 12 44.64 -3.95 37.44
CA ALA A 12 43.56 -4.57 36.70
C ALA A 12 42.51 -5.04 37.71
N ILE A 13 41.26 -4.61 37.52
CA ILE A 13 40.10 -5.18 38.21
C ILE A 13 39.35 -5.97 37.15
N ALA A 14 39.57 -7.27 37.16
CA ALA A 14 38.70 -8.24 36.50
C ALA A 14 37.44 -8.36 37.36
N LEU A 15 36.29 -7.94 36.82
CA LEU A 15 34.99 -8.26 37.40
C LEU A 15 34.46 -9.50 36.68
N SER A 16 34.57 -10.64 37.35
CA SER A 16 33.93 -11.89 36.96
C SER A 16 32.49 -11.87 37.43
N ILE A 17 31.54 -11.87 36.49
CA ILE A 17 30.16 -12.27 36.76
C ILE A 17 29.95 -13.59 36.02
N ALA A 18 29.70 -14.62 36.81
CA ALA A 18 29.42 -15.97 36.37
C ALA A 18 28.06 -16.01 35.67
N THR A 19 28.07 -16.40 34.39
CA THR A 19 26.89 -16.94 33.71
C THR A 19 27.13 -18.42 33.47
N LEU A 20 26.19 -19.24 33.93
CA LEU A 20 26.23 -20.69 33.86
C LEU A 20 26.43 -21.16 32.41
N ALA A 21 27.55 -21.87 32.17
CA ALA A 21 27.69 -22.73 31.02
C ALA A 21 26.92 -24.04 31.29
N LEU A 22 25.69 -24.12 30.80
CA LEU A 22 25.07 -25.40 30.48
C LEU A 22 25.34 -25.65 29.00
N SER A 23 26.20 -26.64 28.75
CA SER A 23 26.47 -27.22 27.44
C SER A 23 25.18 -27.86 26.93
N GLY A 24 24.42 -27.11 26.13
CA GLY A 24 23.30 -27.63 25.35
C GLY A 24 23.62 -27.41 23.89
N ALA A 25 24.01 -28.48 23.19
CA ALA A 25 23.92 -28.51 21.75
C ALA A 25 22.48 -28.17 21.38
N VAL A 26 22.23 -26.97 20.85
CA VAL A 26 21.01 -26.73 20.10
C VAL A 26 21.20 -27.51 18.80
N LEU A 27 20.78 -28.77 18.83
CA LEU A 27 20.38 -29.50 17.65
C LEU A 27 19.39 -28.60 16.92
N ALA A 28 19.86 -27.88 15.91
CA ALA A 28 19.00 -27.41 14.86
C ALA A 28 18.36 -28.67 14.28
N ALA A 29 17.11 -28.94 14.67
CA ALA A 29 16.29 -29.95 14.05
C ALA A 29 15.98 -29.47 12.64
N SER A 30 16.95 -29.60 11.73
CA SER A 30 16.70 -29.65 10.31
C SER A 30 16.03 -30.99 10.04
N ASN A 31 14.75 -31.09 10.37
CA ASN A 31 13.91 -32.11 9.74
C ASN A 31 13.67 -31.61 8.31
N PRO A 32 14.27 -32.23 7.28
CA PRO A 32 13.83 -31.98 5.92
C PRO A 32 12.37 -32.42 5.87
N ARG A 33 11.45 -31.45 5.77
CA ARG A 33 10.05 -31.74 5.51
C ARG A 33 9.96 -32.33 4.10
N GLY A 34 9.99 -33.67 4.07
CA GLY A 34 9.45 -34.50 3.00
C GLY A 34 10.11 -34.35 1.64
N ILE A 35 11.20 -35.09 1.40
CA ILE A 35 11.37 -35.69 0.08
C ILE A 35 10.29 -36.79 -0.01
N PRO A 36 9.37 -36.74 -0.99
CA PRO A 36 8.39 -37.81 -1.13
C PRO A 36 9.10 -39.12 -1.48
N SER A 37 8.82 -40.19 -0.72
CA SER A 37 9.16 -41.55 -1.13
C SER A 37 8.57 -41.83 -2.51
N ALA A 38 9.31 -42.57 -3.35
CA ALA A 38 8.99 -42.90 -4.74
C ALA A 38 7.76 -43.82 -4.93
N THR A 39 6.77 -43.74 -4.05
CA THR A 39 5.56 -44.59 -4.05
C THR A 39 4.27 -43.82 -3.73
N SER A 40 4.24 -42.49 -3.88
CA SER A 40 2.99 -41.72 -3.85
C SER A 40 2.56 -41.31 -5.26
N SER A 41 1.90 -42.23 -5.96
CA SER A 41 1.04 -41.90 -7.10
C SER A 41 -0.29 -41.37 -6.55
N ALA A 42 -0.29 -40.12 -6.07
CA ALA A 42 -1.51 -39.37 -5.89
C ALA A 42 -1.23 -37.92 -6.29
N LYS A 43 -1.68 -37.53 -7.48
CA LYS A 43 -1.88 -36.12 -7.83
C LYS A 43 -2.82 -35.56 -6.77
N ALA A 44 -2.29 -34.88 -5.76
CA ALA A 44 -3.11 -33.97 -4.98
C ALA A 44 -3.71 -32.97 -5.98
N PRO A 45 -5.03 -32.73 -5.98
CA PRO A 45 -5.57 -31.63 -6.75
C PRO A 45 -4.86 -30.37 -6.28
N PHE A 46 -4.54 -29.46 -7.20
CA PHE A 46 -4.05 -28.13 -6.83
C PHE A 46 -5.03 -27.58 -5.79
N ALA A 47 -4.61 -27.50 -4.53
CA ALA A 47 -5.40 -26.89 -3.50
C ALA A 47 -5.52 -25.42 -3.89
N ASP A 48 -6.74 -24.99 -4.14
CA ASP A 48 -7.06 -23.60 -4.39
C ASP A 48 -6.47 -22.77 -3.26
N LYS A 49 -5.46 -21.94 -3.57
CA LYS A 49 -4.73 -21.13 -2.58
C LYS A 49 -5.51 -19.88 -2.18
N ARG A 50 -6.68 -19.64 -2.79
CA ARG A 50 -7.51 -18.48 -2.48
C ARG A 50 -8.07 -18.60 -1.06
N PRO A 51 -8.07 -17.52 -0.27
CA PRO A 51 -8.66 -17.52 1.07
C PRO A 51 -10.13 -17.93 1.03
N ILE A 52 -10.59 -18.67 2.05
CA ILE A 52 -12.01 -18.90 2.25
C ILE A 52 -12.63 -17.57 2.72
N THR A 53 -13.41 -16.92 1.87
CA THR A 53 -14.09 -15.67 2.20
C THR A 53 -15.38 -15.96 2.98
N THR A 54 -15.63 -15.18 4.02
CA THR A 54 -16.91 -15.15 4.75
C THR A 54 -17.42 -13.71 4.76
N GLN A 55 -18.66 -13.47 5.15
CA GLN A 55 -19.15 -12.10 5.27
C GLN A 55 -18.35 -11.27 6.30
N ALA A 56 -17.73 -11.93 7.28
CA ALA A 56 -16.82 -11.31 8.24
C ALA A 56 -15.39 -11.10 7.69
N SER A 57 -15.10 -11.48 6.44
CA SER A 57 -13.80 -11.25 5.79
C SER A 57 -13.80 -10.04 4.86
N ILE A 58 -14.83 -9.19 4.91
CA ILE A 58 -14.93 -7.98 4.10
C ILE A 58 -14.97 -6.80 5.07
N ASP A 59 -13.92 -5.99 5.05
CA ASP A 59 -13.91 -4.71 5.74
C ASP A 59 -14.55 -3.65 4.84
N LEU A 60 -15.65 -3.05 5.31
CA LEU A 60 -16.29 -1.94 4.63
C LEU A 60 -15.51 -0.66 4.89
N GLY A 61 -15.45 0.22 3.90
CA GLY A 61 -14.88 1.55 4.01
C GLY A 61 -15.71 2.58 3.26
N ALA A 62 -15.51 3.85 3.58
CA ALA A 62 -16.16 4.94 2.86
C ALA A 62 -15.21 6.11 2.65
N TYR A 63 -15.31 6.73 1.47
CA TYR A 63 -14.95 8.13 1.32
C TYR A 63 -16.17 8.94 1.76
N ASP A 64 -16.06 9.58 2.92
CA ASP A 64 -17.20 10.18 3.63
C ASP A 64 -16.89 11.60 4.10
N PRO A 65 -16.80 12.58 3.18
CA PRO A 65 -16.48 13.97 3.53
C PRO A 65 -17.57 14.65 4.37
N HIS A 66 -18.76 14.07 4.48
CA HIS A 66 -19.89 14.62 5.23
C HIS A 66 -20.12 13.91 6.58
N GLY A 67 -19.44 12.80 6.84
CA GLY A 67 -19.56 12.05 8.08
C GLY A 67 -20.85 11.23 8.19
N ASP A 68 -21.48 10.89 7.07
CA ASP A 68 -22.72 10.11 7.00
C ASP A 68 -22.56 8.70 7.63
N PHE A 69 -21.35 8.13 7.56
CA PHE A 69 -20.96 6.85 8.17
C PHE A 69 -20.32 7.03 9.54
N GLY A 70 -20.38 8.22 10.15
CA GLY A 70 -19.61 8.54 11.34
C GLY A 70 -19.96 7.74 12.60
N ASN A 71 -21.16 7.15 12.67
CA ASN A 71 -21.59 6.25 13.75
C ASN A 71 -21.77 4.80 13.27
N ASP A 72 -21.42 4.49 12.02
CA ASP A 72 -21.53 3.15 11.48
C ASP A 72 -20.40 2.27 12.01
N ALA A 73 -20.76 1.27 12.80
CA ALA A 73 -19.82 0.32 13.38
C ALA A 73 -19.23 -0.65 12.35
N ASP A 74 -19.85 -0.82 11.18
CA ASP A 74 -19.40 -1.73 10.14
C ASP A 74 -18.37 -1.07 9.21
N SER A 75 -18.30 0.26 9.15
CA SER A 75 -17.22 0.96 8.45
C SER A 75 -15.90 0.90 9.23
N LYS A 76 -14.87 0.32 8.61
CA LYS A 76 -13.54 0.01 9.14
C LYS A 76 -12.41 0.79 8.46
N ILE A 77 -12.68 1.45 7.34
CA ILE A 77 -11.68 2.17 6.54
C ILE A 77 -12.19 3.57 6.24
N GLU A 78 -11.42 4.58 6.63
CA GLU A 78 -11.60 5.95 6.14
C GLU A 78 -10.81 6.10 4.84
N HIS A 79 -11.51 6.42 3.75
CA HIS A 79 -10.87 6.68 2.48
C HIS A 79 -10.66 8.18 2.32
N LEU A 80 -9.46 8.59 1.94
CA LEU A 80 -9.05 9.97 1.69
C LEU A 80 -8.52 10.11 0.26
N PHE A 81 -8.75 11.25 -0.37
CA PHE A 81 -8.15 11.64 -1.66
C PHE A 81 -7.32 12.89 -1.46
N LEU A 82 -6.06 12.84 -1.90
CA LEU A 82 -5.10 13.92 -1.78
C LEU A 82 -4.43 14.15 -3.15
N PRO A 83 -4.51 15.35 -3.73
CA PRO A 83 -3.46 15.75 -4.66
C PRO A 83 -2.13 15.82 -3.92
N TRP A 84 -1.03 15.57 -4.64
CA TRP A 84 0.31 15.61 -4.05
C TRP A 84 0.95 17.01 -4.04
N GLU A 85 0.29 17.99 -4.66
CA GLU A 85 0.70 19.38 -4.81
C GLU A 85 -0.40 20.28 -4.27
N ASP A 86 -0.01 21.43 -3.69
CA ASP A 86 -0.92 22.39 -3.07
C ASP A 86 -1.90 21.74 -2.05
N VAL A 87 -1.37 20.78 -1.28
CA VAL A 87 -2.14 20.01 -0.31
C VAL A 87 -1.79 20.41 1.12
N ASP A 88 -2.81 20.72 1.91
CA ASP A 88 -2.66 20.87 3.36
C ASP A 88 -2.62 19.49 4.02
N LEU A 89 -1.41 18.97 4.22
CA LEU A 89 -1.20 17.68 4.87
C LEU A 89 -1.51 17.71 6.38
N SER A 90 -1.73 18.87 7.00
CA SER A 90 -2.13 18.92 8.42
C SER A 90 -3.52 18.29 8.65
N SER A 91 -4.36 18.27 7.60
CA SER A 91 -5.66 17.58 7.62
C SER A 91 -5.56 16.08 7.86
N LEU A 92 -4.41 15.44 7.56
CA LEU A 92 -4.18 14.01 7.84
C LEU A 92 -4.20 13.70 9.33
N VAL A 93 -3.75 14.63 10.18
CA VAL A 93 -3.77 14.44 11.63
C VAL A 93 -5.21 14.42 12.15
N ILE A 94 -6.07 15.28 11.61
CA ILE A 94 -7.49 15.32 11.96
C ILE A 94 -8.19 14.02 11.52
N ALA A 95 -7.90 13.54 10.32
CA ALA A 95 -8.44 12.28 9.81
C ALA A 95 -7.96 11.08 10.66
N ASP A 96 -6.69 11.06 11.08
CA ASP A 96 -6.16 10.03 11.98
C ASP A 96 -6.83 10.04 13.35
N GLU A 97 -7.02 11.21 13.96
CA GLU A 97 -7.75 11.31 15.23
C GLU A 97 -9.19 10.78 15.11
N TYR A 98 -9.86 11.09 14.01
CA TYR A 98 -11.19 10.60 13.70
C TYR A 98 -11.23 9.06 13.53
N ALA A 99 -10.26 8.52 12.80
CA ALA A 99 -10.13 7.09 12.55
C ALA A 99 -9.77 6.31 13.82
N VAL A 100 -8.83 6.81 14.63
CA VAL A 100 -8.43 6.22 15.92
C VAL A 100 -9.60 6.12 16.87
N GLN A 101 -10.44 7.16 16.98
CA GLN A 101 -11.63 7.14 17.84
C GLN A 101 -12.64 6.04 17.46
N ARG A 102 -12.58 5.55 16.22
CA ARG A 102 -13.49 4.54 15.66
C ARG A 102 -12.82 3.19 15.42
N GLY A 103 -11.53 3.07 15.70
CA GLY A 103 -10.75 1.87 15.37
C GLY A 103 -10.68 1.59 13.88
N ARG A 104 -10.63 2.65 13.05
CA ARG A 104 -10.57 2.56 11.59
C ARG A 104 -9.14 2.71 11.08
N SER A 105 -8.87 2.07 9.94
CA SER A 105 -7.66 2.28 9.15
C SER A 105 -7.84 3.42 8.14
N LEU A 106 -6.74 3.92 7.58
CA LEU A 106 -6.76 4.95 6.56
C LEU A 106 -6.37 4.36 5.21
N LEU A 107 -7.18 4.59 4.18
CA LEU A 107 -6.81 4.43 2.78
C LEU A 107 -6.55 5.82 2.20
N ILE A 108 -5.30 6.16 1.96
CA ILE A 108 -4.90 7.46 1.41
C ILE A 108 -4.64 7.27 -0.09
N THR A 109 -5.50 7.86 -0.92
CA THR A 109 -5.29 7.94 -2.36
C THR A 109 -4.47 9.19 -2.68
N VAL A 110 -3.27 8.99 -3.22
CA VAL A 110 -2.35 10.06 -3.61
C VAL A 110 -2.41 10.20 -5.12
N GLU A 111 -2.88 11.36 -5.58
CA GLU A 111 -3.11 11.63 -6.99
C GLU A 111 -2.08 12.65 -7.50
N PRO A 112 -1.33 12.36 -8.57
CA PRO A 112 -0.23 13.20 -9.03
C PRO A 112 -0.70 14.42 -9.84
N TRP A 113 -1.46 15.31 -9.20
CA TRP A 113 -1.94 16.58 -9.75
C TRP A 113 -2.08 17.65 -8.64
N SER A 114 -2.45 18.88 -9.00
CA SER A 114 -2.61 20.04 -8.10
C SER A 114 -4.03 20.64 -8.16
N TRP A 115 -4.56 21.08 -7.00
CA TRP A 115 -5.80 21.88 -6.93
C TRP A 115 -5.70 23.18 -7.74
N ASP A 116 -4.51 23.77 -7.80
CA ASP A 116 -4.24 24.91 -8.65
C ASP A 116 -4.20 24.48 -10.13
N VAL A 117 -5.21 24.90 -10.87
CA VAL A 117 -5.34 24.62 -12.31
C VAL A 117 -4.17 25.16 -13.12
N ASP A 118 -3.54 26.26 -12.67
CA ASP A 118 -2.42 26.89 -13.37
C ASP A 118 -1.12 26.07 -13.20
N TRP A 119 -1.09 25.12 -12.25
CA TRP A 119 0.08 24.27 -11.97
C TRP A 119 -0.01 22.91 -12.65
N ARG A 120 -1.16 22.59 -13.25
CA ARG A 120 -1.36 21.31 -13.93
C ARG A 120 -0.54 21.26 -15.21
N VAL A 121 0.38 20.29 -15.24
CA VAL A 121 1.19 19.97 -16.41
C VAL A 121 0.48 18.95 -17.30
N THR A 122 0.94 18.81 -18.54
CA THR A 122 0.46 17.74 -19.43
C THR A 122 0.85 16.36 -18.92
N SER A 123 0.20 15.31 -19.42
CA SER A 123 0.51 13.91 -19.09
C SER A 123 2.00 13.57 -19.30
N ASP A 124 2.59 14.00 -20.42
CA ASP A 124 3.99 13.74 -20.76
C ASP A 124 4.96 14.53 -19.87
N GLU A 125 4.63 15.78 -19.55
CA GLU A 125 5.45 16.61 -18.64
C GLU A 125 5.43 16.07 -17.21
N LEU A 126 4.27 15.61 -16.75
CA LEU A 126 4.11 14.94 -15.45
C LEU A 126 5.00 13.71 -15.38
N LEU A 127 4.91 12.81 -16.36
CA LEU A 127 5.73 11.61 -16.42
C LEU A 127 7.22 11.94 -16.46
N ALA A 128 7.62 12.86 -17.33
CA ALA A 128 9.02 13.27 -17.43
C ALA A 128 9.54 13.86 -16.11
N GLY A 129 8.73 14.66 -15.43
CA GLY A 129 9.07 15.20 -14.11
C GLY A 129 9.20 14.11 -13.04
N ILE A 130 8.32 13.11 -13.03
CA ILE A 130 8.40 11.96 -12.10
C ILE A 130 9.69 11.18 -12.35
N LEU A 131 9.95 10.81 -13.60
CA LEU A 131 11.10 10.00 -13.96
C LEU A 131 12.42 10.75 -13.71
N ALA A 132 12.41 12.08 -13.82
CA ALA A 132 13.53 12.93 -13.46
C ALA A 132 13.68 13.20 -11.94
N GLY A 133 12.73 12.76 -11.12
CA GLY A 133 12.74 12.93 -9.65
C GLY A 133 12.26 14.30 -9.16
N ARG A 134 11.65 15.12 -10.02
CA ARG A 134 11.15 16.46 -9.66
C ARG A 134 10.10 16.40 -8.55
N TYR A 135 9.30 15.34 -8.52
CA TYR A 135 8.18 15.17 -7.60
C TYR A 135 8.48 14.24 -6.41
N ASP A 136 9.75 13.80 -6.24
CA ASP A 136 10.12 12.96 -5.10
C ASP A 136 9.82 13.66 -3.78
N ALA A 137 10.05 14.98 -3.71
CA ALA A 137 9.77 15.77 -2.52
C ALA A 137 8.28 15.81 -2.15
N ASN A 138 7.38 15.81 -3.14
CA ASN A 138 5.93 15.75 -2.93
C ASN A 138 5.55 14.42 -2.29
N MET A 139 6.02 13.31 -2.87
CA MET A 139 5.74 11.98 -2.34
C MET A 139 6.36 11.78 -0.95
N ALA A 140 7.58 12.27 -0.76
CA ALA A 140 8.28 12.25 0.53
C ALA A 140 7.51 13.03 1.60
N ALA A 141 6.93 14.19 1.27
CA ALA A 141 6.13 14.99 2.20
C ALA A 141 4.86 14.22 2.63
N VAL A 142 4.09 13.70 1.67
CA VAL A 142 2.88 12.89 1.96
C VAL A 142 3.23 11.71 2.87
N CYS A 143 4.25 10.94 2.51
CA CYS A 143 4.63 9.75 3.27
C CYS A 143 5.32 10.05 4.60
N SER A 144 5.98 11.20 4.74
CA SER A 144 6.49 11.67 6.04
C SER A 144 5.38 12.08 7.00
N GLU A 145 4.31 12.71 6.51
CA GLU A 145 3.15 13.03 7.34
C GLU A 145 2.35 11.77 7.69
N ALA A 146 2.15 10.87 6.71
CA ALA A 146 1.53 9.57 6.95
C ALA A 146 2.29 8.74 8.01
N ALA A 147 3.62 8.85 8.08
CA ALA A 147 4.44 8.15 9.07
C ALA A 147 4.17 8.56 10.52
N LYS A 148 3.55 9.73 10.73
CA LYS A 148 3.24 10.26 12.07
C LYS A 148 1.88 9.80 12.59
N LEU A 149 1.05 9.23 11.71
CA LEU A 149 -0.31 8.80 12.02
C LEU A 149 -0.29 7.54 12.89
N LYS A 150 -1.32 7.35 13.71
CA LYS A 150 -1.45 6.20 14.62
C LYS A 150 -2.23 5.05 13.97
N SER A 151 -3.17 5.36 13.11
CA SER A 151 -3.96 4.36 12.37
C SER A 151 -3.09 3.63 11.34
N PRO A 152 -3.37 2.35 11.05
CA PRO A 152 -2.78 1.65 9.92
C PRO A 152 -3.08 2.40 8.61
N VAL A 153 -2.06 2.56 7.77
CA VAL A 153 -2.16 3.32 6.51
C VAL A 153 -1.97 2.38 5.32
N THR A 154 -2.89 2.49 4.36
CA THR A 154 -2.70 1.99 3.00
C THR A 154 -2.53 3.18 2.06
N ILE A 155 -1.43 3.20 1.29
CA ILE A 155 -1.18 4.21 0.26
C ILE A 155 -1.60 3.64 -1.09
N ARG A 156 -2.50 4.35 -1.79
CA ARG A 156 -2.94 4.04 -3.15
C ARG A 156 -2.53 5.18 -4.06
N TRP A 157 -1.58 4.96 -4.96
CA TRP A 157 -1.07 6.01 -5.84
C TRP A 157 -1.48 5.79 -7.29
N ALA A 158 -1.91 6.86 -7.97
CA ALA A 158 -2.26 6.89 -9.39
C ALA A 158 -3.12 5.69 -9.84
N GLN A 159 -4.32 5.59 -9.27
CA GLN A 159 -5.29 4.52 -9.54
C GLN A 159 -5.88 4.60 -10.96
N GLU A 160 -6.50 3.51 -11.42
CA GLU A 160 -7.25 3.46 -12.69
C GLU A 160 -6.41 3.89 -13.90
N MET A 161 -5.13 3.52 -13.88
CA MET A 161 -4.16 3.87 -14.92
C MET A 161 -4.46 3.20 -16.28
N ASP A 162 -5.25 2.13 -16.25
CA ASP A 162 -5.69 1.33 -17.39
C ASP A 162 -6.97 1.89 -18.05
N GLU A 163 -7.51 3.02 -17.57
CA GLU A 163 -8.72 3.64 -18.13
C GLU A 163 -8.38 4.87 -18.98
N THR A 164 -8.35 4.70 -20.30
CA THR A 164 -8.00 5.79 -21.21
C THR A 164 -9.14 6.77 -21.48
N ASP A 165 -10.37 6.46 -21.09
CA ASP A 165 -11.53 7.34 -21.29
C ASP A 165 -11.80 8.26 -20.08
N ASN A 166 -10.85 8.36 -19.14
CA ASN A 166 -10.93 9.26 -17.98
C ASN A 166 -10.16 10.58 -18.17
N GLN A 167 -10.15 11.38 -17.12
CA GLN A 167 -9.50 12.70 -17.06
C GLN A 167 -8.14 12.67 -16.32
N PHE A 168 -7.65 11.49 -15.94
CA PHE A 168 -6.45 11.36 -15.14
C PHE A 168 -5.20 11.49 -16.02
N SER A 169 -4.34 12.44 -15.69
CA SER A 169 -3.10 12.68 -16.45
C SER A 169 -2.17 11.47 -16.51
N TRP A 170 -2.28 10.52 -15.59
CA TRP A 170 -1.48 9.29 -15.56
C TRP A 170 -2.07 8.11 -16.32
N ALA A 171 -3.36 8.15 -16.68
CA ALA A 171 -4.04 7.02 -17.34
C ALA A 171 -3.71 6.88 -18.84
N HIS A 172 -2.91 7.80 -19.39
CA HIS A 172 -2.46 7.77 -20.78
C HIS A 172 -0.99 7.35 -20.92
N TRP A 173 -0.33 6.98 -19.83
CA TRP A 173 1.06 6.54 -19.89
C TRP A 173 1.16 5.13 -20.45
N ALA A 174 2.24 4.86 -21.19
CA ALA A 174 2.57 3.49 -21.57
C ALA A 174 2.76 2.61 -20.32
N PRO A 175 2.43 1.30 -20.37
CA PRO A 175 2.53 0.43 -19.20
C PRO A 175 3.91 0.43 -18.53
N ASP A 176 4.99 0.37 -19.32
CA ASP A 176 6.37 0.43 -18.79
C ASP A 176 6.67 1.73 -18.04
N SER A 177 6.17 2.84 -18.55
CA SER A 177 6.33 4.16 -17.93
C SER A 177 5.58 4.24 -16.61
N TYR A 178 4.33 3.76 -16.57
CA TYR A 178 3.55 3.69 -15.35
C TYR A 178 4.23 2.80 -14.31
N ARG A 179 4.66 1.59 -14.68
CA ARG A 179 5.37 0.67 -13.76
C ARG A 179 6.59 1.33 -13.15
N THR A 180 7.42 1.96 -13.99
CA THR A 180 8.63 2.66 -13.53
C THR A 180 8.28 3.81 -12.57
N ALA A 181 7.25 4.60 -12.89
CA ALA A 181 6.79 5.69 -12.04
C ALA A 181 6.24 5.17 -10.69
N TYR A 182 5.40 4.13 -10.71
CA TYR A 182 4.84 3.51 -9.51
C TYR A 182 5.94 2.98 -8.59
N GLN A 183 6.89 2.20 -9.14
CA GLN A 183 8.03 1.67 -8.40
C GLN A 183 8.84 2.79 -7.74
N ARG A 184 9.05 3.90 -8.44
CA ARG A 184 9.74 5.07 -7.90
C ARG A 184 8.99 5.67 -6.70
N MET A 185 7.68 5.89 -6.82
CA MET A 185 6.89 6.51 -5.75
C MET A 185 6.79 5.61 -4.51
N VAL A 186 6.62 4.30 -4.69
CA VAL A 186 6.67 3.34 -3.58
C VAL A 186 8.06 3.30 -2.93
N THR A 187 9.12 3.30 -3.75
CA THR A 187 10.51 3.36 -3.25
C THR A 187 10.75 4.62 -2.42
N GLU A 188 10.25 5.78 -2.87
CA GLU A 188 10.35 7.02 -2.13
C GLU A 188 9.62 6.93 -0.79
N CYS A 189 8.36 6.50 -0.80
CA CYS A 189 7.58 6.38 0.43
C CYS A 189 8.16 5.42 1.46
N ARG A 190 8.75 4.30 1.03
CA ARG A 190 9.36 3.32 1.95
C ARG A 190 10.57 3.87 2.69
N LYS A 191 11.16 4.99 2.25
CA LYS A 191 12.18 5.72 3.02
C LYS A 191 11.60 6.37 4.28
N HIS A 192 10.30 6.67 4.29
CA HIS A 192 9.61 7.42 5.34
C HIS A 192 8.65 6.55 6.17
N ILE A 193 7.91 5.64 5.53
CA ILE A 193 6.90 4.80 6.18
C ILE A 193 6.94 3.35 5.67
N GLN A 194 7.74 2.51 6.31
CA GLN A 194 7.84 1.08 5.94
C GLN A 194 6.65 0.23 6.40
N THR A 195 5.87 0.72 7.35
CA THR A 195 4.73 0.02 7.93
C THR A 195 3.44 0.20 7.14
N ALA A 196 3.45 1.05 6.12
CA ALA A 196 2.30 1.22 5.24
C ALA A 196 2.18 0.03 4.28
N THR A 197 0.93 -0.26 3.91
CA THR A 197 0.58 -1.16 2.81
C THR A 197 0.53 -0.34 1.52
N TYR A 198 1.09 -0.85 0.42
CA TYR A 198 1.05 -0.19 -0.89
C TYR A 198 0.06 -0.91 -1.82
N MET A 199 -0.96 -0.16 -2.25
CA MET A 199 -2.02 -0.66 -3.11
C MET A 199 -1.80 -0.28 -4.57
N TRP A 200 -1.80 -1.27 -5.46
CA TRP A 200 -1.95 -1.05 -6.90
C TRP A 200 -3.41 -1.27 -7.27
N SER A 201 -4.04 -0.29 -7.90
CA SER A 201 -5.50 -0.26 -8.07
C SER A 201 -5.89 0.10 -9.50
N PRO A 202 -5.88 -0.84 -10.44
CA PRO A 202 -6.47 -0.64 -11.77
C PRO A 202 -8.00 -0.50 -11.69
N LYS A 203 -8.60 -0.04 -12.78
CA LYS A 203 -10.03 -0.11 -13.01
C LYS A 203 -10.46 -1.56 -13.24
N GLY A 204 -9.72 -2.32 -14.03
CA GLY A 204 -10.10 -3.69 -14.38
C GLY A 204 -10.19 -3.96 -15.89
N ASN A 205 -9.59 -3.12 -16.74
CA ASN A 205 -9.61 -3.29 -18.19
C ASN A 205 -8.70 -4.46 -18.64
N PRO A 206 -8.94 -5.06 -19.82
CA PRO A 206 -8.24 -6.28 -20.26
C PRO A 206 -6.70 -6.21 -20.20
N GLU A 207 -6.14 -5.04 -20.44
CA GLU A 207 -4.70 -4.72 -20.46
C GLU A 207 -4.10 -4.43 -19.08
N LEU A 208 -4.87 -4.49 -17.98
CA LEU A 208 -4.39 -4.12 -16.64
C LEU A 208 -3.11 -4.85 -16.24
N VAL A 209 -2.92 -6.09 -16.70
CA VAL A 209 -1.76 -6.92 -16.36
C VAL A 209 -0.45 -6.31 -16.85
N ASP A 210 -0.50 -5.52 -17.94
CA ASP A 210 0.68 -4.86 -18.49
C ASP A 210 1.19 -3.75 -17.56
N PHE A 211 0.29 -3.18 -16.74
CA PHE A 211 0.58 -2.11 -15.78
C PHE A 211 1.03 -2.61 -14.41
N TYR A 212 1.07 -3.93 -14.16
CA TYR A 212 1.41 -4.48 -12.85
C TYR A 212 2.89 -4.20 -12.49
N PRO A 213 3.18 -3.45 -11.40
CA PRO A 213 4.52 -2.98 -11.09
C PRO A 213 5.42 -4.04 -10.43
N GLY A 214 4.87 -5.22 -10.10
CA GLY A 214 5.59 -6.36 -9.53
C GLY A 214 5.40 -6.53 -8.03
N ASP A 215 5.49 -7.78 -7.56
CA ASP A 215 5.20 -8.21 -6.18
C ASP A 215 6.05 -7.49 -5.13
N GLU A 216 7.25 -7.01 -5.49
CA GLU A 216 8.11 -6.27 -4.57
C GLU A 216 7.52 -4.90 -4.19
N PHE A 217 6.60 -4.34 -4.99
CA PHE A 217 6.06 -2.99 -4.83
C PHE A 217 4.58 -2.96 -4.46
N VAL A 218 3.90 -4.12 -4.45
CA VAL A 218 2.46 -4.22 -4.24
C VAL A 218 2.18 -5.16 -3.08
N ASP A 219 1.52 -4.64 -2.05
CA ASP A 219 1.06 -5.44 -0.92
C ASP A 219 -0.43 -5.83 -1.08
N VAL A 220 -1.22 -4.99 -1.77
CA VAL A 220 -2.65 -5.20 -2.00
C VAL A 220 -3.04 -4.77 -3.42
N VAL A 221 -3.93 -5.54 -4.06
CA VAL A 221 -4.56 -5.16 -5.34
C VAL A 221 -5.96 -4.64 -5.09
N GLY A 222 -6.26 -3.44 -5.59
CA GLY A 222 -7.59 -2.85 -5.61
C GLY A 222 -8.24 -2.95 -6.99
N LEU A 223 -9.56 -3.01 -7.07
CA LEU A 223 -10.32 -2.92 -8.32
C LEU A 223 -11.46 -1.93 -8.16
N SER A 224 -11.55 -0.96 -9.07
CA SER A 224 -12.66 -0.02 -9.09
C SER A 224 -13.90 -0.63 -9.76
N VAL A 225 -14.98 -0.76 -9.01
CA VAL A 225 -16.26 -1.27 -9.50
C VAL A 225 -17.29 -0.16 -9.48
N PHE A 226 -17.86 0.15 -10.64
CA PHE A 226 -18.90 1.17 -10.80
C PHE A 226 -20.24 0.50 -11.09
N GLY A 227 -21.29 1.02 -10.44
CA GLY A 227 -22.67 0.65 -10.70
C GLY A 227 -23.52 1.90 -10.91
N LEU A 228 -24.00 2.11 -12.13
CA LEU A 228 -24.98 3.14 -12.46
C LEU A 228 -26.03 2.50 -13.37
N GLN A 229 -27.25 2.29 -12.84
CA GLN A 229 -28.24 1.48 -13.54
C GLN A 229 -28.61 2.03 -14.93
N ASP A 230 -28.68 3.35 -15.08
CA ASP A 230 -28.95 3.98 -16.38
C ASP A 230 -27.84 3.69 -17.40
N TYR A 231 -26.58 3.82 -16.98
CA TYR A 231 -25.44 3.48 -17.83
C TYR A 231 -25.43 1.99 -18.17
N ASP A 232 -25.67 1.12 -17.19
CA ASP A 232 -25.67 -0.32 -17.42
C ASP A 232 -26.75 -0.72 -18.42
N ARG A 233 -27.97 -0.16 -18.30
CA ARG A 233 -29.05 -0.36 -19.27
C ARG A 233 -28.68 0.15 -20.66
N ALA A 234 -28.07 1.34 -20.75
CA ALA A 234 -27.68 1.93 -22.03
C ALA A 234 -26.58 1.14 -22.75
N THR A 235 -25.60 0.64 -22.00
CA THR A 235 -24.39 0.01 -22.55
C THR A 235 -24.52 -1.51 -22.70
N PHE A 236 -25.17 -2.19 -21.75
CA PHE A 236 -25.27 -3.65 -21.70
C PHE A 236 -26.70 -4.18 -21.87
N GLY A 237 -27.69 -3.30 -22.01
CA GLY A 237 -29.10 -3.67 -22.17
C GLY A 237 -29.77 -4.20 -20.90
N LYS A 238 -29.07 -4.15 -19.76
CA LYS A 238 -29.59 -4.58 -18.44
C LYS A 238 -28.79 -3.93 -17.31
N GLU A 239 -29.38 -3.87 -16.12
CA GLU A 239 -28.63 -3.59 -14.89
C GLU A 239 -27.65 -4.73 -14.61
N ARG A 240 -26.44 -4.41 -14.14
CA ARG A 240 -25.43 -5.41 -13.79
C ARG A 240 -25.39 -5.62 -12.28
N THR A 241 -25.17 -6.87 -11.88
CA THR A 241 -24.84 -7.21 -10.50
C THR A 241 -23.39 -6.88 -10.17
N PHE A 242 -23.05 -6.76 -8.88
CA PHE A 242 -21.66 -6.59 -8.42
C PHE A 242 -20.73 -7.65 -9.01
N THR A 243 -21.14 -8.92 -8.99
CA THR A 243 -20.34 -10.02 -9.54
C THR A 243 -20.08 -9.86 -11.03
N GLU A 244 -21.10 -9.47 -11.81
CA GLU A 244 -20.94 -9.26 -13.26
C GLU A 244 -20.02 -8.08 -13.59
N ALA A 245 -20.00 -7.04 -12.74
CA ALA A 245 -19.12 -5.90 -12.90
C ALA A 245 -17.68 -6.22 -12.46
N LEU A 246 -17.48 -6.98 -11.38
CA LEU A 246 -16.17 -7.27 -10.80
C LEU A 246 -15.43 -8.42 -11.50
N GLU A 247 -16.14 -9.48 -11.90
CA GLU A 247 -15.53 -10.75 -12.35
C GLU A 247 -14.48 -10.60 -13.47
N PRO A 248 -14.68 -9.77 -14.51
CA PRO A 248 -13.69 -9.61 -15.58
C PRO A 248 -12.32 -9.14 -15.05
N GLY A 249 -12.29 -8.06 -14.26
CA GLY A 249 -11.06 -7.53 -13.67
C GLY A 249 -10.47 -8.46 -12.60
N TYR A 250 -11.31 -9.09 -11.79
CA TYR A 250 -10.87 -10.01 -10.74
C TYR A 250 -10.12 -11.23 -11.29
N ARG A 251 -10.51 -11.73 -12.47
CA ARG A 251 -9.82 -12.86 -13.13
C ARG A 251 -8.46 -12.49 -13.71
N LEU A 252 -8.20 -11.21 -13.94
CA LEU A 252 -6.95 -10.72 -14.50
C LEU A 252 -5.93 -10.37 -13.40
N GLY A 253 -6.40 -9.90 -12.24
CA GLY A 253 -5.53 -9.50 -11.12
C GLY A 253 -5.28 -10.58 -10.06
N GLY A 254 -5.86 -11.78 -10.20
CA GLY A 254 -5.81 -12.87 -9.22
C GLY A 254 -5.04 -14.12 -9.66
#